data_AF-A0A533X4H4-F1
#
_entry.id   AF-A0A533X4H4-F1
#
_cell.length_a   1.000
_cell.length_b   1.000
_cell.length_c   1.000
_cell.angle_alpha   90.00
_cell.angle_beta   90.00
_cell.angle_gamma   90.00
#
_symmetry.space_group_name_H-M   'P 1'
#
loop_
_entity.id
_entity.type
_entity.pdbx_description
1 polymer ?
#
loop_
_entity_poly.entity_id
_entity_poly.type
_entity_poly.pdbx_seq_one_letter_code
_entity_poly.pdbx_strand_id
1 'polypeptide(L)'
;MLHSLPNCSLPLIDFRFEWQRQEELRVDSVESFPIRVRRKERLVAASFAYPDYQAVLVRVACDGVAGWGEAMTRSGPKITALLVEEYLGPMIVGKKFESPESVWHAIWRELRVRGHTR
;
A
#
# COMPACT_ATOMS: atom_id res chain seq x y z
N MET A 1 63.66 5.16 22.21
CA MET A 1 63.21 6.31 23.02
C MET A 1 62.71 7.35 22.00
N LEU A 2 61.45 7.21 21.55
CA LEU A 2 60.24 7.89 22.03
C LEU A 2 60.11 9.36 21.58
N HIS A 3 58.89 9.68 21.13
CA HIS A 3 58.24 10.98 20.84
C HIS A 3 58.13 11.38 19.36
N SER A 4 57.05 11.08 18.61
CA SER A 4 55.59 11.38 18.74
C SER A 4 55.19 12.65 17.99
N LEU A 5 54.36 12.51 16.95
CA LEU A 5 53.09 13.24 16.77
C LEU A 5 52.15 12.41 15.84
N PRO A 6 50.82 12.58 15.98
CA PRO A 6 49.85 11.48 15.87
C PRO A 6 49.36 11.17 14.45
N ASN A 7 49.05 9.88 14.25
CA ASN A 7 48.23 9.36 13.17
C ASN A 7 46.88 10.08 13.15
N CYS A 8 46.74 11.08 12.28
CA CYS A 8 45.45 11.58 11.84
C CYS A 8 45.01 10.74 10.64
N SER A 9 44.66 9.47 10.90
CA SER A 9 43.91 8.66 9.94
C SER A 9 42.44 9.07 10.05
N LEU A 10 42.10 10.20 9.43
CA LEU A 10 40.70 10.48 9.13
C LEU A 10 40.21 9.31 8.26
N PRO A 11 39.15 8.58 8.64
CA PRO A 11 38.52 7.68 7.71
C PRO A 11 38.03 8.54 6.56
N LEU A 12 38.62 8.36 5.36
CA LEU A 12 37.95 8.75 4.13
C LEU A 12 36.54 8.18 4.24
N ILE A 13 35.54 9.06 4.20
CA ILE A 13 34.15 8.68 3.99
C ILE A 13 34.16 7.72 2.82
N ASP A 14 33.93 6.44 3.12
CA ASP A 14 33.70 5.41 2.12
C ASP A 14 32.35 5.77 1.48
N PHE A 15 32.41 6.45 0.34
CA PHE A 15 31.25 6.72 -0.51
C PHE A 15 30.68 5.45 -1.17
N ARG A 16 31.01 4.26 -0.65
CA ARG A 16 30.12 3.10 -0.71
C ARG A 16 28.92 3.34 0.20
N PHE A 17 28.13 4.34 -0.18
CA PHE A 17 26.77 4.50 0.26
C PHE A 17 26.07 3.16 0.03
N GLU A 18 25.75 2.51 1.13
CA GLU A 18 25.23 1.15 1.24
C GLU A 18 23.95 0.98 0.40
N TRP A 19 24.08 0.64 -0.88
CA TRP A 19 23.04 -0.09 -1.63
C TRP A 19 23.02 -1.56 -1.19
N GLN A 20 23.13 -1.76 0.13
CA GLN A 20 23.27 -3.04 0.77
C GLN A 20 21.89 -3.69 0.77
N ARG A 21 21.62 -4.48 -0.29
CA ARG A 21 20.42 -5.31 -0.50
C ARG A 21 19.11 -4.55 -0.25
N GLN A 22 18.39 -4.21 -1.31
CA GLN A 22 16.94 -4.30 -1.17
C GLN A 22 16.65 -5.75 -0.77
N GLU A 23 16.37 -5.96 0.51
CA GLU A 23 15.74 -7.19 0.93
C GLU A 23 14.49 -7.37 0.07
N GLU A 24 14.19 -8.62 -0.25
CA GLU A 24 13.08 -8.93 -1.11
C GLU A 24 11.78 -8.66 -0.35
N LEU A 25 11.36 -7.39 -0.35
CA LEU A 25 10.18 -6.87 0.34
C LEU A 25 9.01 -7.78 0.04
N ARG A 26 8.32 -8.27 1.07
CA ARG A 26 7.18 -9.16 0.91
C ARG A 26 5.96 -8.58 1.60
N VAL A 27 4.81 -8.73 0.95
CA VAL A 27 3.55 -8.31 1.54
C VAL A 27 3.17 -9.30 2.65
N ASP A 28 3.10 -8.82 3.88
CA ASP A 28 2.79 -9.61 5.07
C ASP A 28 1.28 -9.79 5.25
N SER A 29 0.55 -8.66 5.16
CA SER A 29 -0.89 -8.63 5.41
C SER A 29 -1.60 -7.57 4.59
N VAL A 30 -2.89 -7.83 4.35
CA VAL A 30 -3.84 -6.88 3.79
C VAL A 30 -5.06 -6.90 4.69
N GLU A 31 -5.43 -5.74 5.22
CA GLU A 31 -6.59 -5.56 6.09
C GLU A 31 -7.50 -4.48 5.52
N SER A 32 -8.81 -4.64 5.69
CA SER A 32 -9.79 -3.68 5.20
C SER A 32 -10.67 -3.15 6.32
N PHE A 33 -10.98 -1.86 6.24
CA PHE A 33 -11.75 -1.15 7.25
C PHE A 33 -12.87 -0.38 6.54
N PRO A 34 -14.07 -0.98 6.40
CA PRO A 34 -15.20 -0.30 5.81
C PRO A 34 -15.69 0.81 6.74
N ILE A 35 -15.62 2.05 6.28
CA ILE A 35 -16.05 3.23 7.02
C ILE A 35 -17.33 3.82 6.44
N ARG A 36 -18.17 4.35 7.33
CA ARG A 36 -19.35 5.14 7.00
C ARG A 36 -19.41 6.33 7.93
N VAL A 37 -19.40 7.52 7.36
CA VAL A 37 -19.45 8.78 8.09
C VAL A 37 -20.70 9.54 7.68
N ARG A 38 -21.57 9.83 8.64
CA ARG A 38 -22.74 10.67 8.40
C ARG A 38 -22.29 12.08 8.04
N ARG A 39 -22.75 12.61 6.90
CA ARG A 39 -22.46 14.00 6.52
C ARG A 39 -23.46 14.93 7.19
N LYS A 40 -23.00 16.14 7.54
CA LYS A 40 -23.87 17.23 8.00
C LYS A 40 -24.90 17.60 6.94
N GLU A 41 -24.45 17.68 5.69
CA GLU A 41 -25.26 17.99 4.51
C GLU A 41 -25.15 16.86 3.49
N ARG A 42 -26.26 16.59 2.80
CA ARG A 42 -26.33 15.53 1.80
C ARG A 42 -25.59 15.98 0.54
N LEU A 43 -24.75 15.12 0.00
CA LEU A 43 -24.17 15.35 -1.33
C LEU A 43 -25.22 15.00 -2.38
N VAL A 44 -25.70 15.99 -3.13
CA VAL A 44 -26.72 15.80 -4.18
C VAL A 44 -26.03 15.73 -5.55
N ALA A 45 -26.23 14.62 -6.24
CA ALA A 45 -25.92 14.45 -7.65
C ALA A 45 -27.23 14.41 -8.46
N ALA A 46 -27.13 14.40 -9.79
CA ALA A 46 -28.29 14.46 -10.68
C ALA A 46 -29.36 13.37 -10.40
N SER A 47 -28.94 12.17 -10.01
CA SER A 47 -29.84 11.02 -9.83
C SER A 47 -29.95 10.54 -8.38
N PHE A 48 -29.03 10.95 -7.49
CA PHE A 48 -28.95 10.42 -6.13
C PHE A 48 -28.53 11.48 -5.13
N ALA A 49 -29.08 11.40 -3.92
CA ALA A 49 -28.57 12.10 -2.76
C ALA A 49 -27.83 11.11 -1.86
N TYR A 50 -26.56 11.40 -1.57
CA TYR A 50 -25.71 10.61 -0.68
C TYR A 50 -25.69 11.27 0.70
N PRO A 51 -26.39 10.69 1.69
CA PRO A 51 -26.44 11.29 3.03
C PRO A 51 -25.19 10.97 3.86
N ASP A 52 -24.44 9.95 3.45
CA ASP A 52 -23.24 9.48 4.13
C ASP A 52 -22.06 9.47 3.15
N TYR A 53 -20.85 9.70 3.67
CA TYR A 53 -19.61 9.35 2.99
C TYR A 53 -19.25 7.90 3.35
N GLN A 54 -18.86 7.12 2.35
CA GLN A 54 -18.53 5.71 2.53
C GLN A 54 -17.25 5.39 1.78
N ALA A 55 -16.38 4.63 2.41
CA ALA A 55 -15.11 4.20 1.83
C ALA A 55 -14.65 2.91 2.51
N VAL A 56 -13.61 2.31 1.96
CA VAL A 56 -12.84 1.26 2.60
C VAL A 56 -11.41 1.78 2.73
N LEU A 57 -10.93 1.88 3.96
CA LEU A 57 -9.50 2.06 4.20
C LEU A 57 -8.82 0.70 4.11
N VAL A 58 -7.70 0.62 3.42
CA VAL A 58 -6.93 -0.62 3.26
C VAL A 58 -5.57 -0.41 3.86
N ARG A 59 -5.17 -1.31 4.75
CA ARG A 59 -3.82 -1.34 5.33
C ARG A 59 -3.06 -2.50 4.70
N VAL A 60 -1.88 -2.22 4.15
CA VAL A 60 -0.99 -3.23 3.60
C VAL A 60 0.31 -3.19 4.39
N ALA A 61 0.70 -4.30 5.00
CA ALA A 61 1.99 -4.42 5.66
C ALA A 61 3.00 -5.11 4.73
N CYS A 62 4.23 -4.59 4.70
CA CYS A 62 5.33 -5.16 3.94
C CYS A 62 6.62 -5.09 4.75
N ASP A 63 7.21 -6.25 5.03
CA ASP A 63 8.34 -6.42 5.96
C ASP A 63 8.18 -5.59 7.26
N GLY A 64 6.97 -5.63 7.85
CA GLY A 64 6.63 -4.90 9.08
C GLY A 64 6.30 -3.41 8.91
N VAL A 65 6.44 -2.84 7.72
CA VAL A 65 6.07 -1.44 7.43
C VAL A 65 4.65 -1.37 6.89
N ALA A 66 3.79 -0.57 7.52
CA ALA A 66 2.39 -0.42 7.11
C ALA A 66 2.18 0.80 6.20
N GLY A 67 1.57 0.57 5.03
CA GLY A 67 1.00 1.59 4.16
C GLY A 67 -0.52 1.62 4.22
N TRP A 68 -1.11 2.78 3.95
CA TRP A 68 -2.56 2.98 3.93
C TRP A 68 -3.04 3.50 2.57
N GLY A 69 -4.17 2.96 2.12
CA GLY A 69 -4.90 3.43 0.95
C GLY A 69 -6.40 3.58 1.24
N GLU A 70 -7.10 4.26 0.34
CA GLU A 70 -8.54 4.48 0.44
C GLU A 70 -9.22 4.14 -0.89
N ALA A 71 -10.33 3.41 -0.81
CA ALA A 71 -11.25 3.18 -1.92
C ALA A 71 -12.63 3.77 -1.59
N MET A 72 -13.01 4.85 -2.27
CA MET A 72 -14.34 5.45 -2.11
C MET A 72 -15.41 4.49 -2.63
N THR A 73 -16.47 4.31 -1.84
CA THR A 73 -17.62 3.48 -2.22
C THR A 73 -18.88 4.34 -2.19
N ARG A 74 -19.65 4.33 -3.28
CA ARG A 74 -20.95 5.04 -3.32
C ARG A 74 -22.00 4.35 -2.45
N SER A 75 -21.87 3.05 -2.28
CA SER A 75 -22.76 2.18 -1.51
C SER A 75 -22.05 0.90 -1.11
N GLY A 76 -22.41 0.36 0.06
CA GLY A 76 -22.00 -0.98 0.48
C GLY A 76 -20.48 -1.15 0.69
N PRO A 77 -19.82 -0.36 1.55
CA PRO A 77 -18.37 -0.47 1.79
C PRO A 77 -17.93 -1.86 2.25
N LYS A 78 -18.82 -2.60 2.93
CA LYS A 78 -18.56 -4.00 3.33
C LYS A 78 -18.36 -4.96 2.16
N ILE A 79 -18.98 -4.69 1.01
CA ILE A 79 -18.83 -5.52 -0.19
C ILE A 79 -17.42 -5.32 -0.78
N THR A 80 -16.99 -4.06 -0.86
CA THR A 80 -15.63 -3.73 -1.30
C THR A 80 -14.57 -4.25 -0.32
N ALA A 81 -14.81 -4.17 0.99
CA ALA A 81 -13.97 -4.78 2.02
C ALA A 81 -13.82 -6.30 1.81
N LEU A 82 -14.94 -7.01 1.62
CA LEU A 82 -14.93 -8.45 1.34
C LEU A 82 -14.16 -8.77 0.05
N LEU A 83 -14.29 -7.95 -1.01
CA LEU A 83 -13.51 -8.13 -2.24
C LEU A 83 -12.00 -7.97 -1.99
N VAL A 84 -11.61 -7.01 -1.16
CA VAL A 84 -10.20 -6.82 -0.77
C VAL A 84 -9.69 -8.04 -0.01
N GLU A 85 -10.45 -8.55 0.95
CA GLU A 85 -10.01 -9.65 1.83
C GLU A 85 -10.03 -11.02 1.14
N GLU A 86 -11.11 -11.33 0.41
CA GLU A 86 -11.33 -12.68 -0.16
C GLU A 86 -10.73 -12.87 -1.55
N TYR A 87 -10.46 -11.77 -2.28
CA TYR A 87 -10.06 -11.86 -3.67
C TYR A 87 -8.75 -11.14 -3.98
N LEU A 88 -8.64 -9.84 -3.67
CA LEU A 88 -7.46 -9.05 -4.06
C LEU A 88 -6.26 -9.30 -3.13
N GLY A 89 -6.48 -9.39 -1.82
CA GLY A 89 -5.44 -9.65 -0.82
C GLY A 89 -4.68 -10.95 -1.06
N PRO A 90 -5.36 -12.10 -1.27
CA PRO A 90 -4.72 -13.36 -1.60
C PRO A 90 -3.86 -13.32 -2.88
N MET A 91 -4.11 -12.36 -3.79
CA MET A 91 -3.26 -12.20 -4.97
C MET A 91 -1.91 -11.56 -4.68
N ILE A 92 -1.72 -10.91 -3.52
CA ILE A 92 -0.51 -10.13 -3.24
C ILE A 92 0.20 -10.54 -1.95
N VAL A 93 -0.51 -11.08 -0.94
CA VAL A 93 0.09 -11.58 0.30
C VAL A 93 1.12 -12.68 0.00
N GLY A 94 2.28 -12.59 0.65
CA GLY A 94 3.42 -13.50 0.46
C GLY A 94 4.22 -13.26 -0.82
N LYS A 95 3.76 -12.39 -1.73
CA LYS A 95 4.48 -12.06 -2.96
C LYS A 95 5.51 -10.98 -2.72
N LYS A 96 6.55 -11.00 -3.57
CA LYS A 96 7.53 -9.93 -3.67
C LYS A 96 6.83 -8.62 -4.05
N PHE A 97 7.11 -7.59 -3.27
CA PHE A 97 6.72 -6.22 -3.52
C PHE A 97 7.87 -5.50 -4.21
N GLU A 98 7.68 -5.15 -5.48
CA GLU A 98 8.68 -4.41 -6.27
C GLU A 98 8.30 -2.92 -6.39
N SER A 99 7.03 -2.66 -6.68
CA SER A 99 6.46 -1.31 -6.78
C SER A 99 4.93 -1.38 -6.69
N PRO A 100 4.25 -0.28 -6.31
CA PRO A 100 2.79 -0.19 -6.41
C PRO A 100 2.27 -0.47 -7.82
N GLU A 101 2.98 -0.02 -8.85
CA GLU A 101 2.62 -0.19 -10.27
C GLU A 101 2.68 -1.66 -10.70
N SER A 102 3.70 -2.42 -10.25
CA SER A 102 3.79 -3.84 -10.59
C SER A 102 2.65 -4.64 -9.97
N VAL A 103 2.27 -4.31 -8.73
CA VAL A 103 1.11 -4.89 -8.04
C VAL A 103 -0.19 -4.53 -8.77
N TRP A 104 -0.38 -3.27 -9.14
CA TRP A 104 -1.54 -2.83 -9.93
C TRP A 104 -1.67 -3.60 -11.24
N HIS A 105 -0.58 -3.71 -12.01
CA HIS A 105 -0.59 -4.46 -13.26
C HIS A 105 -0.85 -5.95 -13.06
N ALA A 106 -0.36 -6.57 -11.98
CA ALA A 106 -0.64 -7.96 -11.65
C ALA A 106 -2.14 -8.18 -11.40
N ILE A 107 -2.77 -7.34 -10.58
CA ILE A 107 -4.21 -7.40 -10.30
C ILE A 107 -5.02 -7.10 -11.57
N TRP A 108 -4.66 -6.06 -12.33
CA TRP A 108 -5.34 -5.70 -13.56
C TRP A 108 -5.31 -6.83 -14.59
N ARG A 109 -4.18 -7.54 -14.74
CA ARG A 109 -4.09 -8.69 -15.67
C ARG A 109 -5.07 -9.80 -15.31
N GLU A 110 -5.31 -10.04 -14.02
CA GLU A 110 -6.33 -10.98 -13.57
C GLU A 110 -7.74 -10.47 -13.82
N LEU A 111 -8.00 -9.19 -13.56
CA LEU A 111 -9.33 -8.61 -13.71
C LEU A 111 -9.73 -8.36 -15.17
N ARG A 112 -8.77 -8.17 -16.09
CA ARG A 112 -9.08 -7.79 -17.47
C ARG A 112 -9.91 -8.81 -18.23
N VAL A 113 -9.68 -10.10 -17.97
CA VAL A 113 -10.45 -11.20 -18.59
C VAL A 113 -11.84 -11.34 -17.99
N ARG A 114 -12.13 -10.58 -16.92
CA ARG A 114 -13.40 -10.55 -16.17
C ARG A 114 -14.16 -9.24 -16.37
N GLY A 115 -13.82 -8.48 -17.42
CA GLY A 115 -14.54 -7.25 -17.81
C GLY A 115 -13.81 -5.94 -17.48
N HIS A 116 -12.72 -5.96 -16.72
CA HIS A 116 -11.90 -4.77 -16.42
C HIS A 116 -10.92 -4.47 -17.55
N THR A 117 -11.45 -4.10 -18.71
CA THR A 117 -10.69 -4.05 -19.97
C THR A 117 -9.83 -2.80 -20.18
N ARG A 118 -9.92 -1.80 -19.29
CA ARG A 118 -9.23 -0.51 -19.40
C ARG A 118 -8.77 -0.03 -18.04
#